data_AF-A0A661NDJ3-F1
#
_entry.id   AF-A0A661NDJ3-F1
#
_cell.length_a   1.000
_cell.length_b   1.000
_cell.length_c   1.000
_cell.angle_alpha   90.00
_cell.angle_beta   90.00
_cell.angle_gamma   90.00
#
_symmetry.space_group_name_H-M   'P 1'
#
loop_
_entity.id
_entity.type
_entity.pdbx_description
1 polymer ?
#
loop_
_entity_poly.entity_id
_entity_poly.type
_entity_poly.pdbx_seq_one_letter_code
_entity_poly.pdbx_strand_id
1 'polypeptide(L)'
;KQKVKALVDTKYGGDFSKAFNHYAGLGGEGGLVDREELLTMLEDAGVGNWLTRGKWADGIIDELDVDKDKSISWDEFSTVMTPS
;
A
#
# COMPACT_ATOMS: atom_id res chain seq x y z
N LYS A 1 -9.50 2.50 -0.59
CA LYS A 1 -9.41 2.90 0.84
C LYS A 1 -10.13 1.93 1.79
N GLN A 2 -11.46 1.73 1.75
CA GLN A 2 -12.18 0.88 2.73
C GLN A 2 -11.66 -0.57 2.87
N LYS A 3 -11.34 -1.25 1.76
CA LYS A 3 -10.80 -2.62 1.79
C LYS A 3 -9.42 -2.72 2.44
N VAL A 4 -8.53 -1.77 2.13
CA VAL A 4 -7.21 -1.67 2.77
C VAL A 4 -7.37 -1.36 4.26
N LYS A 5 -8.29 -0.46 4.64
CA LYS A 5 -8.59 -0.23 6.05
C LYS A 5 -9.07 -1.51 6.75
N ALA A 6 -9.97 -2.28 6.15
CA ALA A 6 -10.45 -3.54 6.72
C ALA A 6 -9.33 -4.56 6.91
N LEU A 7 -8.39 -4.66 5.94
CA LEU A 7 -7.17 -5.45 6.08
C LEU A 7 -6.34 -4.99 7.29
N VAL A 8 -6.10 -3.68 7.41
CA VAL A 8 -5.32 -3.09 8.51
C VAL A 8 -5.96 -3.33 9.87
N ASP A 9 -7.27 -3.10 9.99
CA ASP A 9 -8.04 -3.37 11.20
C ASP A 9 -7.93 -4.85 11.62
N THR A 10 -8.05 -5.78 10.65
CA THR A 10 -8.12 -7.23 10.91
C THR A 10 -6.76 -7.86 11.18
N LYS A 11 -5.75 -7.58 10.34
CA LYS A 11 -4.42 -8.23 10.42
C LYS A 11 -3.43 -7.47 11.30
N TYR A 12 -3.60 -6.16 11.43
CA TYR A 12 -2.62 -5.28 12.07
C TYR A 12 -3.20 -4.49 13.24
N GLY A 13 -4.46 -4.74 13.62
CA GLY A 13 -5.09 -4.09 14.77
C GLY A 13 -5.37 -2.59 14.57
N GLY A 14 -5.53 -2.16 13.32
CA GLY A 14 -5.72 -0.74 12.97
C GLY A 14 -4.42 0.05 12.85
N ASP A 15 -3.27 -0.59 13.07
CA ASP A 15 -1.95 0.04 12.95
C ASP A 15 -1.49 0.08 11.49
N PHE A 16 -1.71 1.23 10.85
CA PHE A 16 -1.28 1.48 9.48
C PHE A 16 0.24 1.49 9.31
N SER A 17 1.00 1.89 10.33
CA SER A 17 2.47 1.89 10.26
C SER A 17 3.01 0.48 10.26
N LYS A 18 2.45 -0.38 11.11
CA LYS A 18 2.77 -1.80 11.14
C LYS A 18 2.41 -2.50 9.82
N ALA A 19 1.25 -2.18 9.25
CA ALA A 19 0.86 -2.73 7.95
C ALA A 19 1.81 -2.27 6.84
N PHE A 20 2.13 -0.97 6.78
CA PHE A 20 3.07 -0.42 5.81
C PHE A 20 4.44 -1.08 5.92
N ASN A 21 5.03 -1.11 7.12
CA ASN A 21 6.34 -1.71 7.37
C ASN A 21 6.39 -3.21 7.05
N HIS A 22 5.26 -3.91 7.14
CA HIS A 22 5.19 -5.31 6.72
C HIS A 22 5.34 -5.47 5.20
N TYR A 23 4.65 -4.63 4.41
CA TYR A 23 4.70 -4.70 2.95
C TYR A 23 5.98 -4.07 2.39
N ALA A 24 6.45 -2.96 2.96
CA ALA A 24 7.65 -2.20 2.57
C ALA A 24 8.98 -2.90 2.86
N GLY A 25 8.98 -4.22 2.92
CA GLY A 25 10.15 -5.04 3.22
C GLY A 25 10.02 -6.46 2.71
N LEU A 26 9.03 -6.73 1.84
CA LEU A 26 8.85 -8.04 1.22
C LEU A 26 9.87 -8.25 0.09
N GLY A 27 10.31 -7.17 -0.57
CA GLY A 27 11.32 -7.18 -1.64
C GLY A 27 12.78 -7.14 -1.17
N GLY A 28 13.03 -6.98 0.13
CA GLY A 28 14.38 -7.01 0.73
C GLY A 28 15.07 -5.64 0.88
N GLU A 29 14.59 -4.60 0.18
CA GLU A 29 14.88 -3.21 0.50
C GLU A 29 13.75 -2.68 1.40
N GLY A 30 14.12 -2.13 2.56
CA GLY A 30 13.17 -1.74 3.59
C GLY A 30 12.82 -0.26 3.49
N GLY A 31 11.54 0.08 3.73
CA GLY A 31 11.11 1.45 4.04
C GLY A 31 10.33 2.18 2.96
N LEU A 32 10.20 1.59 1.77
CA LEU A 32 9.32 2.05 0.69
C LEU A 32 8.43 0.89 0.25
N VAL A 33 7.22 1.18 -0.24
CA VAL A 33 6.35 0.19 -0.86
C VAL A 33 6.46 0.35 -2.37
N ASP A 34 7.11 -0.61 -3.02
CA ASP A 34 7.16 -0.64 -4.47
C ASP A 34 5.85 -1.20 -5.09
N ARG A 35 5.83 -1.31 -6.42
CA ARG A 35 4.67 -1.82 -7.14
C ARG A 35 4.32 -3.27 -6.82
N GLU A 36 5.30 -4.15 -6.64
CA GLU A 36 5.06 -5.58 -6.36
C GLU A 36 4.56 -5.77 -4.93
N GLU A 37 5.10 -5.01 -4.00
CA GLU A 37 4.66 -4.96 -2.60
C GLU A 37 3.25 -4.40 -2.50
N LEU A 38 2.94 -3.34 -3.25
CA LEU A 38 1.59 -2.80 -3.35
C LEU A 38 0.61 -3.82 -3.94
N LEU A 39 1.00 -4.54 -4.99
CA LEU A 39 0.17 -5.61 -5.55
C LEU A 39 -0.17 -6.67 -4.51
N THR A 40 0.81 -7.05 -3.68
CA THR A 40 0.62 -8.00 -2.58
C THR A 40 -0.36 -7.46 -1.55
N MET A 41 -0.22 -6.20 -1.12
CA MET A 41 -1.18 -5.56 -0.22
C MET A 41 -2.60 -5.51 -0.79
N LEU A 42 -2.74 -5.17 -2.07
CA LEU A 42 -4.04 -5.10 -2.74
C LEU A 42 -4.68 -6.49 -2.86
N GLU A 43 -3.88 -7.52 -3.12
CA GLU A 43 -4.35 -8.90 -3.14
C GLU A 43 -4.87 -9.33 -1.76
N ASP A 44 -4.09 -9.06 -0.71
CA ASP A 44 -4.46 -9.33 0.67
C ASP A 44 -5.73 -8.58 1.12
N ALA A 45 -5.92 -7.36 0.62
CA ALA A 45 -7.12 -6.56 0.85
C ALA A 45 -8.33 -7.00 -0.02
N GLY A 46 -8.15 -7.97 -0.92
CA GLY A 46 -9.19 -8.38 -1.87
C GLY A 46 -9.58 -7.27 -2.85
N VAL A 47 -8.62 -6.41 -3.22
CA VAL A 47 -8.79 -5.34 -4.21
C VAL A 47 -8.39 -5.86 -5.59
N GLY A 48 -9.33 -5.75 -6.54
CA GLY A 48 -9.17 -6.22 -7.91
C GLY A 48 -9.07 -7.75 -8.03
N ASN A 49 -9.26 -8.23 -9.26
CA ASN A 49 -8.92 -9.60 -9.64
C ASN A 49 -7.58 -9.61 -10.40
N TRP A 50 -7.14 -10.79 -10.85
CA TRP A 50 -5.87 -10.96 -11.57
C TRP A 50 -5.73 -10.09 -12.83
N LEU A 51 -6.84 -9.64 -13.45
CA LEU A 51 -6.84 -8.76 -14.62
C LEU A 51 -6.77 -7.27 -14.26
N THR A 52 -7.42 -6.86 -13.17
CA THR A 52 -7.59 -5.44 -12.85
C THR A 52 -6.62 -4.92 -11.80
N ARG A 53 -6.04 -5.81 -10.97
CA ARG A 53 -5.21 -5.40 -9.83
C ARG A 53 -3.99 -4.57 -10.24
N GLY A 54 -3.36 -4.91 -11.37
CA GLY A 54 -2.27 -4.12 -11.95
C GLY A 54 -2.64 -2.65 -12.14
N LYS A 55 -3.80 -2.39 -12.75
CA LYS A 55 -4.29 -1.01 -12.99
C LYS A 55 -4.60 -0.26 -11.70
N TRP A 56 -5.06 -0.97 -10.67
CA TRP A 56 -5.27 -0.36 -9.35
C TRP A 56 -3.95 0.02 -8.70
N ALA A 57 -2.92 -0.82 -8.80
CA ALA A 57 -1.58 -0.49 -8.29
C ALA A 57 -1.00 0.71 -9.03
N ASP A 58 -1.04 0.70 -10.37
CA ASP A 58 -0.54 1.81 -11.20
C ASP A 58 -1.20 3.13 -10.82
N GLY A 59 -2.55 3.18 -10.76
CA GLY A 59 -3.27 4.40 -10.40
C GLY A 59 -3.11 4.84 -8.95
N ILE A 60 -2.72 3.95 -8.03
CA ILE A 60 -2.40 4.33 -6.65
C ILE A 60 -1.00 4.92 -6.58
N ILE A 61 -0.02 4.33 -7.26
CA ILE A 61 1.34 4.91 -7.35
C ILE A 61 1.25 6.29 -8.00
N ASP A 62 0.59 6.42 -9.16
CA ASP A 62 0.44 7.71 -9.84
C ASP A 62 -0.20 8.81 -8.97
N GLU A 63 -1.02 8.45 -7.98
CA GLU A 63 -1.70 9.38 -7.07
C GLU A 63 -0.85 9.70 -5.82
N LEU A 64 -0.08 8.73 -5.31
CA LEU A 64 0.62 8.84 -4.03
C LEU A 64 2.10 9.18 -4.16
N ASP A 65 2.75 8.75 -5.24
CA ASP A 65 4.16 8.98 -5.54
C ASP A 65 4.36 10.42 -6.04
N VAL A 66 4.53 11.33 -5.08
CA VAL A 66 4.65 12.77 -5.32
C VAL A 66 6.06 13.10 -5.79
N ASP A 67 7.07 12.42 -5.25
CA ASP A 67 8.48 12.65 -5.59
C ASP A 67 8.95 11.93 -6.87
N LYS A 68 8.12 10.99 -7.38
CA LYS A 68 8.26 10.25 -8.64
C LYS A 68 9.38 9.23 -8.64
N ASP A 69 9.64 8.61 -7.49
CA ASP A 69 10.62 7.53 -7.35
C ASP A 69 10.07 6.14 -7.73
N LYS A 70 8.78 6.06 -8.08
CA LYS A 70 7.99 4.86 -8.46
C LYS A 70 7.68 3.93 -7.29
N SER A 71 7.87 4.39 -6.07
CA SER A 71 7.53 3.72 -4.83
C SER A 71 6.67 4.65 -3.98
N ILE A 72 6.18 4.14 -2.86
CA ILE A 72 5.38 4.92 -1.92
C ILE A 72 6.13 4.94 -0.60
N SER A 73 6.53 6.14 -0.18
CA SER A 73 7.09 6.38 1.15
C SER A 73 6.02 6.38 2.24
N TRP A 74 6.44 6.27 3.50
CA TRP A 74 5.52 6.38 4.64
C TRP A 74 4.81 7.73 4.69
N ASP A 75 5.50 8.82 4.36
CA ASP A 75 4.95 10.17 4.41
C ASP A 75 3.85 10.37 3.35
N GLU A 76 4.04 9.84 2.14
CA GLU A 76 3.04 9.82 1.07
C GLU A 76 1.83 8.96 1.43
N PHE A 77 2.08 7.77 1.98
CA PHE A 77 1.01 6.85 2.39
C PHE A 77 0.15 7.42 3.53
N SER A 78 0.80 7.92 4.58
CA SER A 78 0.14 8.42 5.80
C SER A 78 -0.74 9.64 5.51
N THR A 79 -0.32 10.52 4.60
CA THR A 79 -1.13 11.66 4.13
C THR A 79 -2.52 11.24 3.62
N VAL A 80 -2.65 10.03 3.08
CA VAL A 80 -3.90 9.55 2.46
C VAL A 80 -4.69 8.57 3.33
N MET A 81 -4.00 7.80 4.18
CA MET A 81 -4.58 6.68 4.93
C MET A 81 -4.77 6.98 6.41
N THR A 82 -4.04 7.95 6.98
CA THR A 82 -4.18 8.38 8.36
C THR A 82 -4.65 9.83 8.38
N PRO A 83 -5.97 10.10 8.44
CA PRO A 83 -6.43 11.46 8.69
C PRO A 83 -5.95 11.91 10.07
N SER A 84 -5.55 13.19 10.15
CA SER A 84 -5.11 13.87 11.38
C SER A 84 -6.12 13.76 12.52
#